data_AF-A0A0L0N1C4-F1
#
_entry.id   AF-A0A0L0N1C4-F1
#
_cell.length_a   1.000
_cell.length_b   1.000
_cell.length_c   1.000
_cell.angle_alpha   90.00
_cell.angle_beta   90.00
_cell.angle_gamma   90.00
#
_symmetry.space_group_name_H-M   'P 1'
#
loop_
_entity.id
_entity.type
_entity.pdbx_description
1 polymer ?
#
loop_
_entity_poly.entity_id
_entity_poly.type
_entity_poly.pdbx_seq_one_letter_code
_entity_poly.pdbx_strand_id
1 'polypeptide(L)'
;MSAPAPDSYISAHAGRAYWQGVDADISGMLVGIPAVSKIDLQGSRAFLAKLGVGRGRAGLRALTRALEGGAGYVFSLALSLSPSPSLPPPLSVFLSVCWMSLCVWLRGSQARPEPGRRRARAVYRSWLASRPAVFAHRHAVHGDIRAHASCVVAFLFRPWATNACTGASIANAPRLSRSIGRVTEGLLLTIADTVDVVEPIAKFTDALSRKEGVRRVYNIGLEDWDVSAGEGTGSGGDGDDEDVRYDLFWNQWCLGHLKDDQLVRYLQRCTARMRDEKSLIVVKENMSTSGRDLYDEVDSSVTRQDEKFRRIFEQAGLRIVRTELQKAMPKELFPVRMYALRPH
;
A
#
# COMPACT_ATOMS: atom_id res chain seq x y z
N MET A 1 -32.21 -0.55 13.85
CA MET A 1 -30.82 -0.80 14.29
C MET A 1 -29.91 -0.13 13.28
N SER A 2 -28.94 0.70 13.70
CA SER A 2 -27.95 1.27 12.77
C SER A 2 -27.08 0.15 12.20
N ALA A 3 -26.63 0.29 10.94
CA ALA A 3 -25.66 -0.64 10.37
C ALA A 3 -24.38 -0.69 11.25
N PRO A 4 -23.69 -1.84 11.35
CA PRO A 4 -22.42 -1.93 12.07
C PRO A 4 -21.40 -0.94 11.51
N ALA A 5 -20.51 -0.44 12.36
CA ALA A 5 -19.43 0.44 11.95
C ALA A 5 -18.48 -0.28 10.96
N PRO A 6 -17.98 0.37 9.90
CA PRO A 6 -17.13 -0.31 8.90
C PRO A 6 -15.88 -0.99 9.47
N ASP A 7 -15.27 -0.44 10.53
CA ASP A 7 -14.10 -1.03 11.18
C ASP A 7 -14.41 -2.29 12.00
N SER A 8 -15.69 -2.51 12.36
CA SER A 8 -16.10 -3.73 13.05
C SER A 8 -15.88 -5.01 12.22
N TYR A 9 -15.79 -4.88 10.89
CA TYR A 9 -15.50 -5.98 9.97
C TYR A 9 -14.01 -6.29 9.82
N ILE A 10 -13.12 -5.48 10.39
CA ILE A 10 -11.67 -5.73 10.32
C ILE A 10 -11.31 -7.03 11.07
N SER A 11 -10.63 -7.93 10.36
CA SER A 11 -10.02 -9.15 10.86
C SER A 11 -8.52 -9.14 10.57
N ALA A 12 -7.70 -9.01 11.61
CA ALA A 12 -6.24 -9.05 11.51
C ALA A 12 -5.76 -10.37 10.86
N HIS A 13 -6.41 -11.49 11.17
CA HIS A 13 -6.10 -12.78 10.56
C HIS A 13 -6.35 -12.76 9.04
N ALA A 14 -7.50 -12.23 8.59
CA ALA A 14 -7.83 -12.17 7.17
C ALA A 14 -6.86 -11.23 6.42
N GLY A 15 -6.57 -10.06 6.98
CA GLY A 15 -5.61 -9.12 6.38
C GLY A 15 -4.22 -9.73 6.27
N ARG A 16 -3.71 -10.36 7.34
CA ARG A 16 -2.41 -11.05 7.30
C ARG A 16 -2.40 -12.19 6.26
N ALA A 17 -3.46 -12.98 6.18
CA ALA A 17 -3.57 -14.07 5.20
C ALA A 17 -3.54 -13.56 3.76
N TYR A 18 -4.22 -12.45 3.46
CA TYR A 18 -4.15 -11.79 2.16
C TYR A 18 -2.72 -11.39 1.81
N TRP A 19 -2.06 -10.62 2.68
CA TRP A 19 -0.70 -10.12 2.42
C TRP A 19 0.37 -11.23 2.41
N GLN A 20 0.16 -12.32 3.15
CA GLN A 20 0.97 -13.53 3.05
C GLN A 20 0.90 -14.18 1.65
N GLY A 21 -0.19 -13.97 0.91
CA GLY A 21 -0.37 -14.43 -0.47
C GLY A 21 0.13 -13.47 -1.57
N VAL A 22 0.42 -12.21 -1.25
CA VAL A 22 0.87 -11.19 -2.22
C VAL A 22 2.39 -11.30 -2.48
N ASP A 23 2.82 -11.17 -3.73
CA ASP A 23 4.25 -11.21 -4.06
C ASP A 23 5.03 -10.03 -3.45
N ALA A 24 6.25 -10.32 -3.03
CA ALA A 24 7.19 -9.40 -2.42
C ALA A 24 7.86 -8.46 -3.46
N ASP A 25 7.10 -7.79 -4.33
CA ASP A 25 7.63 -6.92 -5.40
C ASP A 25 6.79 -5.66 -5.68
N ILE A 26 7.25 -4.78 -6.60
CA ILE A 26 6.54 -3.50 -6.88
C ILE A 26 5.14 -3.74 -7.40
N SER A 27 4.94 -4.78 -8.19
CA SER A 27 3.64 -5.06 -8.79
C SER A 27 2.65 -5.47 -7.70
N GLY A 28 3.09 -6.25 -6.70
CA GLY A 28 2.28 -6.57 -5.52
C GLY A 28 2.00 -5.38 -4.59
N MET A 29 2.97 -4.46 -4.46
CA MET A 29 2.97 -3.40 -3.44
C MET A 29 2.49 -2.02 -3.94
N LEU A 30 2.47 -1.79 -5.25
CA LEU A 30 1.95 -0.55 -5.86
C LEU A 30 0.96 -0.84 -6.98
N VAL A 31 0.46 -2.08 -7.03
CA VAL A 31 -0.51 -2.56 -8.02
C VAL A 31 -0.12 -2.14 -9.44
N GLY A 32 1.19 -2.19 -9.73
CA GLY A 32 1.72 -1.98 -11.08
C GLY A 32 1.88 -0.53 -11.55
N ILE A 33 1.91 0.49 -10.68
CA ILE A 33 2.18 1.90 -11.11
C ILE A 33 3.50 2.45 -10.54
N PRO A 34 4.68 2.13 -11.12
CA PRO A 34 5.98 2.58 -10.63
C PRO A 34 6.13 4.11 -10.52
N ALA A 35 5.43 4.87 -11.36
CA ALA A 35 5.47 6.34 -11.35
C ALA A 35 4.93 6.93 -10.03
N VAL A 36 3.98 6.26 -9.38
CA VAL A 36 3.38 6.71 -8.11
C VAL A 36 4.42 6.70 -6.99
N SER A 37 5.33 5.72 -6.97
CA SER A 37 6.41 5.62 -5.97
C SER A 37 7.25 6.91 -5.88
N LYS A 38 7.68 7.42 -7.04
CA LYS A 38 8.52 8.62 -7.11
C LYS A 38 7.76 9.85 -6.62
N ILE A 39 6.52 10.02 -7.06
CA ILE A 39 5.64 11.14 -6.69
C ILE A 39 5.35 11.10 -5.18
N ASP A 40 5.09 9.90 -4.65
CA ASP A 40 4.84 9.67 -3.24
C ASP A 40 6.05 10.07 -2.37
N LEU A 41 7.23 9.55 -2.68
CA LEU A 41 8.45 9.83 -1.92
C LEU A 41 8.89 11.30 -2.04
N GLN A 42 8.68 11.94 -3.19
CA GLN A 42 8.94 13.38 -3.35
C GLN A 42 7.99 14.21 -2.50
N GLY A 43 6.70 13.86 -2.49
CA GLY A 43 5.70 14.51 -1.63
C GLY A 43 6.04 14.37 -0.15
N SER A 44 6.44 13.17 0.29
CA SER A 44 6.84 12.89 1.67
C SER A 44 8.06 13.73 2.10
N ARG A 45 9.10 13.81 1.26
CA ARG A 45 10.27 14.67 1.55
C ARG A 45 9.91 16.14 1.65
N ALA A 46 9.09 16.63 0.73
CA ALA A 46 8.65 18.03 0.74
C ALA A 46 7.80 18.33 2.00
N PHE A 47 6.96 17.40 2.42
CA PHE A 47 6.16 17.52 3.64
C PHE A 47 7.04 17.57 4.89
N LEU A 48 8.00 16.66 5.03
CA LEU A 48 8.95 16.64 6.15
C LEU A 48 9.86 17.87 6.18
N ALA A 49 10.33 18.35 5.02
CA ALA A 49 11.13 19.57 4.95
C ALA A 49 10.39 20.80 5.48
N LYS A 50 9.07 20.90 5.21
CA LYS A 50 8.20 21.95 5.75
C LYS A 50 7.99 21.85 7.27
N LEU A 51 8.32 20.71 7.87
CA LEU A 51 8.32 20.47 9.32
C LEU A 51 9.73 20.62 9.93
N GLY A 52 10.70 21.07 9.12
CA GLY A 52 12.09 21.23 9.55
C GLY A 52 12.87 19.92 9.62
N VAL A 53 12.41 18.84 8.98
CA VAL A 53 13.06 17.52 9.00
C VAL A 53 13.74 17.24 7.66
N GLY A 54 15.01 16.81 7.70
CA GLY A 54 15.81 16.44 6.54
C GLY A 54 17.31 16.44 6.85
N ARG A 55 18.13 15.85 5.98
CA ARG A 55 19.59 15.78 6.14
C ARG A 55 20.31 16.62 5.07
N GLY A 56 21.39 17.28 5.45
CA GLY A 56 22.31 17.96 4.51
C GLY A 56 21.82 19.29 3.93
N ARG A 57 20.74 19.89 4.44
CA ARG A 57 20.24 21.20 4.01
C ARG A 57 20.13 22.15 5.20
N ALA A 58 20.58 23.40 5.03
CA ALA A 58 20.51 24.42 6.07
C ALA A 58 19.07 24.60 6.58
N GLY A 59 18.90 24.67 7.91
CA GLY A 59 17.60 24.81 8.57
C GLY A 59 16.79 23.51 8.71
N LEU A 60 17.29 22.36 8.23
CA LEU A 60 16.66 21.06 8.45
C LEU A 60 17.42 20.23 9.49
N ARG A 61 16.66 19.52 10.32
CA ARG A 61 17.13 18.61 11.35
C ARG A 61 17.18 17.18 10.81
N ALA A 62 18.35 16.54 10.89
CA ALA A 62 18.46 15.10 10.77
C ALA A 62 17.92 14.42 12.04
N LEU A 63 17.39 13.21 11.89
CA LEU A 63 16.79 12.45 12.98
C LEU A 63 17.79 11.44 13.53
N THR A 64 17.70 11.12 14.82
CA THR A 64 18.50 10.03 15.41
C THR A 64 17.83 8.68 15.12
N ARG A 65 16.52 8.60 15.37
CA ARG A 65 15.75 7.36 15.23
C ARG A 65 14.36 7.61 14.67
N ALA A 66 13.99 6.84 13.67
CA ALA A 66 12.62 6.75 13.17
C ALA A 66 12.04 5.35 13.38
N LEU A 67 10.72 5.25 13.45
CA LEU A 67 9.98 4.00 13.37
C LEU A 67 9.08 4.03 12.15
N GLU A 68 9.09 2.96 11.36
CA GLU A 68 8.15 2.73 10.28
C GLU A 68 7.10 1.70 10.69
N GLY A 69 5.84 2.13 10.75
CA GLY A 69 4.71 1.24 10.92
C GLY A 69 4.22 0.74 9.57
N GLY A 70 4.21 -0.59 9.40
CA GLY A 70 3.70 -1.27 8.22
C GLY A 70 4.58 -1.15 6.97
N ALA A 71 5.88 -1.43 7.08
CA ALA A 71 6.82 -1.27 5.96
C ALA A 71 6.56 -2.17 4.75
N GLY A 72 5.73 -3.21 4.93
CA GLY A 72 5.26 -4.14 3.91
C GLY A 72 3.80 -3.90 3.46
N TYR A 73 3.06 -3.02 4.13
CA TYR A 73 1.74 -2.59 3.65
C TYR A 73 1.92 -1.42 2.70
N VAL A 74 1.78 -1.65 1.40
CA VAL A 74 1.81 -0.55 0.44
C VAL A 74 0.63 -0.70 -0.51
N PHE A 75 -0.11 0.41 -0.62
CA PHE A 75 -1.10 0.70 -1.63
C PHE A 75 -2.03 -0.46 -2.02
N SER A 76 -3.10 -0.65 -1.24
CA SER A 76 -4.26 -1.40 -1.75
C SER A 76 -4.99 -0.53 -2.76
N LEU A 77 -5.10 -1.00 -4.01
CA LEU A 77 -5.90 -0.35 -5.05
C LEU A 77 -7.39 -0.59 -4.76
N ALA A 78 -7.92 0.11 -3.77
CA ALA A 78 -9.34 0.39 -3.77
C ALA A 78 -9.54 1.47 -4.86
N LEU A 79 -9.88 1.03 -6.08
CA LEU A 79 -10.33 1.94 -7.13
C LEU A 79 -11.44 2.80 -6.54
N SER A 80 -11.38 4.12 -6.73
CA SER A 80 -12.55 4.97 -6.48
C SER A 80 -13.59 4.65 -7.55
N LEU A 81 -14.33 3.56 -7.36
CA LEU A 81 -15.56 3.30 -8.11
C LEU A 81 -16.63 4.23 -7.55
N SER A 82 -16.45 5.54 -7.75
CA SER A 82 -17.57 6.45 -7.77
C SER A 82 -18.31 6.15 -9.06
N PRO A 83 -19.57 5.65 -9.04
CA PRO A 83 -20.35 5.57 -10.26
C PRO A 83 -20.51 7.00 -10.77
N SER A 84 -19.79 7.35 -11.83
CA SER A 84 -20.09 8.58 -12.57
C SER A 84 -21.52 8.42 -13.06
N PRO A 85 -22.46 9.33 -12.73
CA PRO A 85 -23.86 9.22 -13.15
C PRO A 85 -24.06 9.39 -14.68
N SER A 86 -22.98 9.35 -15.46
CA SER A 86 -22.95 9.65 -16.89
C SER A 86 -22.47 8.51 -17.80
N LEU A 87 -22.27 7.29 -17.29
CA LEU A 87 -21.90 6.12 -18.12
C LEU A 87 -23.08 5.15 -18.26
N PRO A 88 -23.58 4.90 -19.48
CA PRO A 88 -24.72 4.01 -19.67
C PRO A 88 -24.36 2.55 -19.31
N PRO A 89 -25.36 1.76 -18.90
CA PRO A 89 -25.19 0.44 -18.29
C PRO A 89 -24.40 -0.63 -19.05
N PRO A 90 -24.19 -0.62 -20.39
CA PRO A 90 -23.39 -1.67 -21.03
C PRO A 90 -21.87 -1.54 -20.81
N LEU A 91 -21.34 -0.37 -20.43
CA LEU A 91 -19.88 -0.16 -20.29
C LEU A 91 -19.30 -0.65 -18.96
N SER A 92 -20.06 -0.60 -17.86
CA SER A 92 -19.60 -1.11 -16.55
C SER A 92 -19.48 -2.65 -16.54
N VAL A 93 -20.39 -3.32 -17.23
CA VAL A 93 -20.35 -4.77 -17.46
C VAL A 93 -19.18 -5.14 -18.37
N PHE A 94 -18.95 -4.36 -19.44
CA PHE A 94 -17.84 -4.58 -20.37
C PHE A 94 -16.48 -4.43 -19.68
N LEU A 95 -16.29 -3.40 -18.86
CA LEU A 95 -15.05 -3.19 -18.10
C LEU A 95 -14.82 -4.28 -17.05
N SER A 96 -15.88 -4.76 -16.38
CA SER A 96 -15.78 -5.88 -15.45
C SER A 96 -15.42 -7.20 -16.14
N VAL A 97 -15.95 -7.44 -17.35
CA VAL A 97 -15.62 -8.61 -18.18
C VAL A 97 -14.20 -8.52 -18.73
N CYS A 98 -13.74 -7.33 -19.16
CA CYS A 98 -12.36 -7.09 -19.58
C CYS A 98 -11.37 -7.28 -18.43
N TRP A 99 -11.70 -6.78 -17.22
CA TRP A 99 -10.89 -6.95 -16.02
C TRP A 99 -10.79 -8.43 -15.62
N MET A 100 -11.92 -9.16 -15.55
CA MET A 100 -11.89 -10.59 -15.27
C MET A 100 -11.14 -11.38 -16.34
N SER A 101 -11.29 -11.03 -17.62
CA SER A 101 -10.58 -11.70 -18.72
C SER A 101 -9.07 -11.43 -18.67
N LEU A 102 -8.66 -10.22 -18.29
CA LEU A 102 -7.26 -9.86 -18.04
C LEU A 102 -6.71 -10.60 -16.82
N CYS A 103 -7.46 -10.66 -15.72
CA CYS A 103 -7.06 -11.43 -14.52
C CYS A 103 -6.95 -12.94 -14.80
N VAL A 104 -7.84 -13.51 -15.61
CA VAL A 104 -7.78 -14.93 -16.02
C VAL A 104 -6.61 -15.18 -16.97
N TRP A 105 -6.34 -14.24 -17.89
CA TRP A 105 -5.19 -14.33 -18.79
C TRP A 105 -3.85 -14.18 -18.05
N LEU A 106 -3.73 -13.23 -17.13
CA LEU A 106 -2.56 -13.04 -16.27
C LEU A 106 -2.33 -14.22 -15.31
N ARG A 107 -3.40 -14.85 -14.81
CA ARG A 107 -3.30 -16.10 -14.02
C ARG A 107 -3.00 -17.33 -14.89
N GLY A 108 -3.23 -17.27 -16.20
CA GLY A 108 -2.99 -18.34 -17.17
C GLY A 108 -1.63 -18.28 -17.86
N SER A 109 -0.93 -17.14 -17.81
CA SER A 109 0.37 -16.93 -18.46
C SER A 109 1.56 -17.37 -17.61
N GLN A 110 1.37 -17.63 -16.31
CA GLN A 110 2.34 -18.40 -15.52
C GLN A 110 2.14 -19.90 -15.76
N ALA A 111 3.18 -20.55 -16.27
CA ALA A 111 3.18 -21.94 -16.74
C ALA A 111 2.66 -22.93 -15.67
N ARG A 112 1.39 -23.36 -15.78
CA ARG A 112 0.82 -24.49 -15.03
C ARG A 112 0.58 -25.71 -15.94
N PRO A 113 0.67 -26.95 -15.39
CA PRO A 113 0.41 -28.18 -16.12
C PRO A 113 -1.06 -28.31 -16.57
N GLU A 114 -1.27 -29.02 -17.68
CA GLU A 114 -2.53 -29.29 -18.42
C GLU A 114 -3.83 -29.43 -17.58
N PRO A 115 -3.83 -30.15 -16.43
CA PRO A 115 -5.06 -30.35 -15.63
C PRO A 115 -5.66 -29.04 -15.09
N GLY A 116 -4.83 -28.04 -14.76
CA GLY A 116 -5.27 -26.74 -14.27
C GLY A 116 -6.01 -25.90 -15.32
N ARG A 117 -5.65 -26.06 -16.60
CA ARG A 117 -6.28 -25.33 -17.71
C ARG A 117 -7.71 -25.82 -17.98
N ARG A 118 -7.96 -27.12 -17.81
CA ARG A 118 -9.29 -27.72 -17.99
C ARG A 118 -10.26 -27.25 -16.90
N ARG A 119 -9.78 -27.15 -15.66
CA ARG A 119 -10.57 -26.66 -14.51
C ARG A 119 -10.94 -25.18 -14.64
N ALA A 120 -10.01 -24.33 -15.05
CA ALA A 120 -10.28 -22.91 -15.31
C ALA A 120 -11.29 -22.69 -16.46
N ARG A 121 -11.17 -23.45 -17.55
CA ARG A 121 -12.12 -23.42 -18.68
C ARG A 121 -13.52 -23.90 -18.27
N ALA A 122 -13.63 -24.89 -17.38
CA ALA A 122 -14.91 -25.37 -16.88
C ALA A 122 -15.61 -24.34 -15.98
N VAL A 123 -14.88 -23.68 -15.08
CA VAL A 123 -15.42 -22.60 -14.23
C VAL A 123 -15.91 -21.42 -15.08
N TYR A 124 -15.15 -21.04 -16.11
CA TYR A 124 -15.54 -19.97 -17.03
C TYR A 124 -16.82 -20.32 -17.84
N ARG A 125 -16.92 -21.57 -18.32
CA ARG A 125 -18.13 -22.04 -19.03
C ARG A 125 -19.36 -22.11 -18.13
N SER A 126 -19.19 -22.56 -16.89
CA SER A 126 -20.27 -22.59 -15.89
C SER A 126 -20.74 -21.18 -15.53
N TRP A 127 -19.82 -20.23 -15.41
CA TRP A 127 -20.13 -18.83 -15.14
C TRP A 127 -20.91 -18.19 -16.30
N LEU A 128 -20.51 -18.44 -17.56
CA LEU A 128 -21.24 -17.99 -18.76
C LEU A 128 -22.65 -18.56 -18.85
N ALA A 129 -22.84 -19.84 -18.50
CA ALA A 129 -24.14 -20.49 -18.54
C ALA A 129 -25.13 -19.93 -17.49
N SER A 130 -24.63 -19.31 -16.43
CA SER A 130 -25.45 -18.74 -15.33
C SER A 130 -26.02 -17.34 -15.60
N ARG A 131 -25.74 -16.73 -16.77
CA ARG A 131 -26.15 -15.34 -17.09
C ARG A 131 -26.74 -15.18 -18.50
N PRO A 132 -28.06 -15.34 -18.68
CA PRO A 132 -28.74 -15.30 -19.99
C PRO A 132 -28.58 -13.96 -20.74
N ALA A 133 -28.44 -12.85 -20.01
CA ALA A 133 -28.29 -11.51 -20.59
C ALA A 133 -26.99 -11.32 -21.40
N VAL A 134 -25.97 -12.14 -21.17
CA VAL A 134 -24.71 -12.13 -21.94
C VAL A 134 -24.90 -12.83 -23.30
N PHE A 135 -25.87 -13.73 -23.41
CA PHE A 135 -26.16 -14.50 -24.63
C PHE A 135 -26.92 -13.68 -25.68
N ALA A 136 -27.76 -12.73 -25.26
CA ALA A 136 -28.53 -11.87 -26.16
C ALA A 136 -27.65 -10.96 -27.04
N HIS A 137 -26.38 -10.73 -26.67
CA HIS A 137 -25.45 -9.95 -27.47
C HIS A 137 -24.65 -10.77 -28.50
N ARG A 138 -24.82 -12.10 -28.51
CA ARG A 138 -24.03 -12.99 -29.38
C ARG A 138 -24.47 -12.95 -30.85
N HIS A 139 -25.68 -12.50 -31.14
CA HIS A 139 -26.19 -12.42 -32.52
C HIS A 139 -25.81 -11.14 -33.28
N ALA A 140 -25.16 -10.16 -32.66
CA ALA A 140 -24.86 -8.87 -33.30
C ALA A 140 -23.40 -8.71 -33.77
N VAL A 141 -22.50 -9.67 -33.49
CA VAL A 141 -21.09 -9.57 -33.89
C VAL A 141 -20.58 -10.90 -34.43
N HIS A 142 -20.95 -11.21 -35.68
CA HIS A 142 -20.19 -12.13 -36.51
C HIS A 142 -18.99 -11.36 -37.09
N GLY A 143 -17.91 -11.30 -36.33
CA GLY A 143 -16.66 -10.67 -36.73
C GLY A 143 -15.53 -11.10 -35.80
N ASP A 144 -14.71 -12.01 -36.30
CA ASP A 144 -13.57 -12.70 -35.69
C ASP A 144 -12.97 -12.07 -34.41
N ILE A 145 -13.12 -12.77 -33.28
CA ILE A 145 -12.55 -12.44 -31.97
C ILE A 145 -11.01 -12.34 -32.00
N ARG A 146 -10.33 -12.91 -33.00
CA ARG A 146 -8.87 -12.77 -33.16
C ARG A 146 -8.44 -11.42 -33.74
N ALA A 147 -9.31 -10.76 -34.51
CA ALA A 147 -9.01 -9.45 -35.11
C ALA A 147 -9.08 -8.33 -34.07
N HIS A 148 -10.06 -8.37 -33.16
CA HIS A 148 -10.22 -7.35 -32.12
C HIS A 148 -9.13 -7.41 -31.04
N ALA A 149 -8.67 -8.61 -30.66
CA ALA A 149 -7.54 -8.76 -29.76
C ALA A 149 -6.22 -8.25 -30.38
N SER A 150 -6.05 -8.39 -31.70
CA SER A 150 -4.88 -7.91 -32.42
C SER A 150 -4.83 -6.37 -32.54
N CYS A 151 -5.97 -5.69 -32.67
CA CYS A 151 -6.01 -4.23 -32.74
C CYS A 151 -5.66 -3.54 -31.40
N VAL A 152 -6.09 -4.10 -30.26
CA VAL A 152 -5.78 -3.54 -28.93
C VAL A 152 -4.30 -3.76 -28.56
N VAL A 153 -3.72 -4.90 -28.96
CA VAL A 153 -2.30 -5.17 -28.75
C VAL A 153 -1.41 -4.35 -29.71
N ALA A 154 -1.85 -4.12 -30.96
CA ALA A 154 -1.11 -3.30 -31.93
C ALA A 154 -1.11 -1.80 -31.60
N PHE A 155 -2.16 -1.29 -30.93
CA PHE A 155 -2.22 0.12 -30.52
C PHE A 155 -1.35 0.42 -29.28
N LEU A 156 -1.14 -0.58 -28.41
CA LEU A 156 -0.30 -0.46 -27.22
C LEU A 156 1.19 -0.74 -27.49
N PHE A 157 1.53 -1.35 -28.63
CA PHE A 157 2.90 -1.70 -29.00
C PHE A 157 3.21 -1.37 -30.46
N ARG A 158 3.46 -0.08 -30.77
CA ARG A 158 4.28 0.31 -31.92
C ARG A 158 5.66 0.79 -31.43
N PRO A 159 6.78 0.40 -32.06
CA PRO A 159 8.09 0.38 -31.43
C PRO A 159 8.84 1.70 -31.62
N TRP A 160 9.42 2.23 -30.55
CA TRP A 160 10.63 3.03 -30.62
C TRP A 160 11.81 2.08 -30.50
N ALA A 161 12.31 1.60 -31.63
CA ALA A 161 13.52 0.79 -31.70
C ALA A 161 14.30 1.12 -32.97
N THR A 162 15.26 2.03 -32.85
CA THR A 162 16.54 2.00 -33.59
C THR A 162 17.58 2.74 -32.77
N ASN A 163 18.38 2.04 -31.96
CA ASN A 163 19.75 1.73 -32.37
C ASN A 163 20.46 0.82 -31.36
N ALA A 164 21.19 -0.10 -31.97
CA ALA A 164 22.06 -1.14 -31.45
C ALA A 164 22.83 -0.83 -30.17
N CYS A 165 22.94 -1.83 -29.29
CA CYS A 165 24.23 -2.37 -28.89
C CYS A 165 24.06 -3.82 -28.41
N THR A 166 25.02 -4.62 -28.85
CA THR A 166 25.11 -6.08 -28.88
C THR A 166 25.34 -6.73 -27.52
N GLY A 167 24.76 -7.93 -27.36
CA GLY A 167 25.29 -9.06 -26.59
C GLY A 167 26.01 -8.79 -25.27
N ALA A 168 25.27 -8.86 -24.16
CA ALA A 168 25.82 -9.27 -22.87
C ALA A 168 24.79 -10.13 -22.14
N SER A 169 25.23 -11.31 -21.69
CA SER A 169 24.48 -12.23 -20.85
C SER A 169 23.96 -11.51 -19.59
N ILE A 170 22.65 -11.36 -19.45
CA ILE A 170 22.02 -10.88 -18.21
C ILE A 170 21.71 -12.09 -17.33
N ALA A 171 22.77 -12.77 -16.89
CA ALA A 171 22.73 -13.61 -15.71
C ALA A 171 23.59 -12.90 -14.66
N ASN A 172 23.02 -12.60 -13.48
CA ASN A 172 23.65 -11.96 -12.31
C ASN A 172 23.41 -10.45 -12.10
N ALA A 173 22.16 -9.99 -12.22
CA ALA A 173 21.72 -8.82 -11.45
C ALA A 173 20.78 -9.29 -10.32
N PRO A 174 21.08 -9.06 -9.03
CA PRO A 174 20.16 -9.44 -7.96
C PRO A 174 18.85 -8.67 -8.13
N ARG A 175 17.75 -9.40 -8.29
CA ARG A 175 16.39 -8.86 -8.38
C ARG A 175 15.98 -8.32 -7.01
N LEU A 176 16.46 -7.12 -6.67
CA LEU A 176 16.03 -6.40 -5.48
C LEU A 176 14.52 -6.12 -5.63
N SER A 177 13.73 -6.66 -4.72
CA SER A 177 12.30 -6.40 -4.49
C SER A 177 12.05 -4.91 -4.28
N ARG A 178 11.93 -4.15 -5.37
CA ARG A 178 12.05 -2.68 -5.45
C ARG A 178 10.88 -1.89 -4.81
N SER A 179 10.07 -2.51 -3.95
CA SER A 179 8.96 -1.89 -3.20
C SER A 179 8.92 -2.22 -1.71
N ILE A 180 9.53 -3.32 -1.28
CA ILE A 180 9.66 -3.67 0.14
C ILE A 180 10.65 -2.71 0.79
N GLY A 181 10.25 -2.07 1.89
CA GLY A 181 11.05 -1.03 2.54
C GLY A 181 11.29 0.19 1.66
N ARG A 182 10.40 0.47 0.69
CA ARG A 182 10.47 1.66 -0.17
C ARG A 182 10.54 2.95 0.63
N VAL A 183 9.79 3.04 1.72
CA VAL A 183 9.81 4.19 2.62
C VAL A 183 11.04 4.11 3.52
N THR A 184 11.38 2.93 4.06
CA THR A 184 12.59 2.71 4.86
C THR A 184 13.83 3.22 4.13
N GLU A 185 14.10 2.69 2.93
CA GLU A 185 15.27 3.02 2.13
C GLU A 185 15.13 4.35 1.39
N GLY A 186 13.96 4.57 0.79
CA GLY A 186 13.72 5.70 -0.09
C GLY A 186 13.33 6.98 0.64
N LEU A 187 13.19 6.98 1.96
CA LEU A 187 12.88 8.15 2.77
C LEU A 187 13.61 8.14 4.12
N LEU A 188 13.35 7.15 4.98
CA LEU A 188 13.71 7.22 6.40
C LEU A 188 15.22 7.11 6.64
N LEU A 189 15.90 6.14 6.03
CA LEU A 189 17.36 5.99 6.09
C LEU A 189 18.11 7.18 5.47
N THR A 190 17.43 8.03 4.69
CA THR A 190 18.05 9.24 4.12
C THR A 190 18.03 10.42 5.10
N ILE A 191 17.25 10.33 6.18
CA ILE A 191 17.05 11.41 7.15
C ILE A 191 17.35 11.00 8.60
N ALA A 192 17.26 9.72 8.94
CA ALA A 192 17.49 9.16 10.26
C ALA A 192 18.79 8.34 10.32
N ASP A 193 19.49 8.33 11.46
CA ASP A 193 20.66 7.47 11.65
C ASP A 193 20.25 6.00 11.78
N THR A 194 19.13 5.74 12.46
CA THR A 194 18.56 4.39 12.62
C THR A 194 17.06 4.35 12.36
N VAL A 195 16.57 3.22 11.86
CA VAL A 195 15.15 2.95 11.62
C VAL A 195 14.76 1.61 12.25
N ASP A 196 13.69 1.62 13.02
CA ASP A 196 12.98 0.41 13.41
C ASP A 196 11.76 0.20 12.50
N VAL A 197 11.43 -1.06 12.24
CA VAL A 197 10.35 -1.46 11.33
C VAL A 197 9.38 -2.36 12.07
N VAL A 198 8.07 -2.08 11.97
CA VAL A 198 7.00 -2.94 12.47
C VAL A 198 6.19 -3.43 11.29
N GLU A 199 6.20 -4.74 11.03
CA GLU A 199 5.55 -5.33 9.86
C GLU A 199 5.22 -6.80 10.12
N PRO A 200 3.93 -7.20 10.20
CA PRO A 200 3.55 -8.57 10.58
C PRO A 200 3.95 -9.65 9.57
N ILE A 201 4.26 -9.30 8.32
CA ILE A 201 4.55 -10.27 7.26
C ILE A 201 6.07 -10.40 7.05
N ALA A 202 6.68 -11.44 7.62
CA ALA A 202 8.14 -11.63 7.66
C ALA A 202 8.84 -11.54 6.28
N LYS A 203 8.24 -12.12 5.23
CA LYS A 203 8.82 -12.06 3.86
C LYS A 203 8.96 -10.61 3.33
N PHE A 204 8.22 -9.66 3.90
CA PHE A 204 8.33 -8.23 3.57
C PHE A 204 9.42 -7.52 4.38
N THR A 205 10.11 -8.19 5.29
CA THR A 205 11.18 -7.59 6.09
C THR A 205 12.50 -8.35 6.01
N ASP A 206 12.52 -9.55 5.41
CA ASP A 206 13.72 -10.37 5.28
C ASP A 206 14.91 -9.58 4.71
N ALA A 207 14.69 -8.80 3.66
CA ALA A 207 15.72 -7.96 3.06
C ALA A 207 16.10 -6.73 3.91
N LEU A 208 15.16 -6.21 4.72
CA LEU A 208 15.38 -5.04 5.57
C LEU A 208 16.17 -5.36 6.83
N SER A 209 16.00 -6.56 7.38
CA SER A 209 16.70 -7.01 8.59
C SER A 209 18.23 -6.93 8.49
N ARG A 210 18.78 -6.99 7.27
CA ARG A 210 20.21 -6.96 6.97
C ARG A 210 20.70 -5.60 6.45
N LYS A 211 19.82 -4.61 6.41
CA LYS A 211 20.11 -3.30 5.81
C LYS A 211 20.81 -2.42 6.83
N GLU A 212 21.93 -1.82 6.43
CA GLU A 212 22.61 -0.82 7.25
C GLU A 212 21.65 0.32 7.63
N GLY A 213 21.66 0.70 8.91
CA GLY A 213 20.75 1.69 9.49
C GLY A 213 19.37 1.14 9.88
N VAL A 214 18.97 -0.06 9.42
CA VAL A 214 17.83 -0.77 10.02
C VAL A 214 18.32 -1.41 11.32
N ARG A 215 17.86 -0.87 12.44
CA ARG A 215 18.25 -1.30 13.78
C ARG A 215 17.49 -2.54 14.18
N ARG A 216 16.15 -2.51 14.07
CA ARG A 216 15.29 -3.62 14.49
C ARG A 216 14.05 -3.78 13.61
N VAL A 217 13.67 -5.04 13.38
CA VAL A 217 12.43 -5.45 12.73
C VAL A 217 11.55 -6.21 13.74
N TYR A 218 10.31 -5.76 13.90
CA TYR A 218 9.27 -6.44 14.68
C TYR A 218 8.27 -7.09 13.72
N ASN A 219 8.26 -8.41 13.64
CA ASN A 219 7.27 -9.14 12.84
C ASN A 219 5.95 -9.36 13.59
N ILE A 220 5.31 -8.24 13.91
CA ILE A 220 4.07 -8.18 14.68
C ILE A 220 3.10 -7.16 14.08
N GLY A 221 1.81 -7.33 14.35
CA GLY A 221 0.79 -6.34 13.98
C GLY A 221 0.95 -5.04 14.78
N LEU A 222 0.56 -3.91 14.20
CA LEU A 222 0.61 -2.61 14.87
C LEU A 222 -0.29 -2.57 16.10
N GLU A 223 -1.37 -3.37 16.11
CA GLU A 223 -2.29 -3.53 17.23
C GLU A 223 -1.62 -4.08 18.48
N ASP A 224 -0.61 -4.94 18.31
CA ASP A 224 0.09 -5.66 19.37
C ASP A 224 1.51 -5.10 19.63
N TRP A 225 1.99 -4.19 18.78
CA TRP A 225 3.34 -3.62 18.92
C TRP A 225 3.49 -2.79 20.19
N ASP A 226 4.51 -3.14 20.98
CA ASP A 226 5.19 -2.31 21.97
C ASP A 226 6.69 -2.66 21.92
N VAL A 227 7.56 -1.82 22.48
CA VAL A 227 9.00 -2.06 22.47
C VAL A 227 9.39 -3.26 23.36
N SER A 228 8.53 -3.66 24.29
CA SER A 228 8.66 -4.91 25.06
C SER A 228 8.22 -6.16 24.27
N ALA A 229 7.52 -5.99 23.14
CA ALA A 229 6.96 -7.08 22.35
C ALA A 229 8.02 -7.68 21.42
N GLY A 230 8.88 -8.54 21.98
CA GLY A 230 9.61 -9.59 21.27
C GLY A 230 11.07 -9.31 20.89
N GLU A 231 11.78 -10.40 20.61
CA GLU A 231 13.13 -10.42 20.04
C GLU A 231 13.11 -9.87 18.61
N GLY A 232 13.24 -8.55 18.45
CA GLY A 232 13.33 -7.99 17.11
C GLY A 232 14.68 -8.30 16.46
N THR A 233 14.65 -8.81 15.23
CA THR A 233 15.85 -9.10 14.44
C THR A 233 16.36 -7.83 13.75
N GLY A 234 17.65 -7.54 13.79
CA GLY A 234 18.23 -6.42 13.02
C GLY A 234 19.74 -6.29 13.19
N SER A 235 20.34 -5.45 12.35
CA SER A 235 21.81 -5.34 12.22
C SER A 235 22.49 -4.38 13.22
N GLY A 236 21.77 -3.78 14.19
CA GLY A 236 22.36 -2.77 15.09
C GLY A 236 21.93 -2.80 16.57
N GLY A 237 22.92 -2.96 17.46
CA GLY A 237 23.13 -2.22 18.73
C GLY A 237 22.26 -2.48 19.98
N ASP A 238 22.72 -3.38 20.87
CA ASP A 238 23.16 -3.25 22.29
C ASP A 238 22.54 -2.23 23.28
N GLY A 239 21.34 -1.69 23.07
CA GLY A 239 20.65 -0.83 24.06
C GLY A 239 19.47 -1.52 24.74
N ASP A 240 19.28 -1.31 26.04
CA ASP A 240 18.08 -1.74 26.76
C ASP A 240 16.83 -1.14 26.10
N ASP A 241 15.91 -2.03 25.68
CA ASP A 241 14.76 -1.69 24.85
C ASP A 241 13.75 -0.75 25.54
N GLU A 242 13.79 -0.66 26.87
CA GLU A 242 12.90 0.21 27.64
C GLU A 242 13.18 1.71 27.39
N ASP A 243 14.42 2.08 27.09
CA ASP A 243 14.85 3.49 26.90
C ASP A 243 14.80 3.95 25.44
N VAL A 244 14.34 3.10 24.53
CA VAL A 244 14.21 3.45 23.12
C VAL A 244 13.17 4.56 22.96
N ARG A 245 13.60 5.67 22.35
CA ARG A 245 12.76 6.81 21.95
C ARG A 245 12.97 7.18 20.49
N TYR A 246 11.93 7.73 19.87
CA TYR A 246 11.90 8.04 18.44
C TYR A 246 11.65 9.52 18.18
N ASP A 247 12.33 10.07 17.17
CA ASP A 247 12.10 11.42 16.67
C ASP A 247 10.91 11.46 15.69
N LEU A 248 10.63 10.34 15.02
CA LEU A 248 9.60 10.23 13.99
C LEU A 248 8.96 8.83 14.01
N PHE A 249 7.63 8.79 14.06
CA PHE A 249 6.84 7.63 13.69
C PHE A 249 6.22 7.88 12.32
N TRP A 250 6.54 7.04 11.33
CA TRP A 250 6.00 7.13 9.98
C TRP A 250 5.02 5.99 9.73
N ASN A 251 3.78 6.32 9.40
CA ASN A 251 2.71 5.36 9.14
C ASN A 251 2.10 5.65 7.79
N GLN A 252 2.27 4.73 6.83
CA GLN A 252 1.79 4.92 5.48
C GLN A 252 1.02 3.69 4.99
N TRP A 253 -0.25 3.87 4.65
CA TRP A 253 -1.13 2.83 4.09
C TRP A 253 -1.19 1.52 4.90
N CYS A 254 -1.12 1.65 6.22
CA CYS A 254 -1.11 0.52 7.16
C CYS A 254 -2.20 0.64 8.23
N LEU A 255 -2.70 1.85 8.49
CA LEU A 255 -3.62 2.12 9.60
C LEU A 255 -5.06 1.74 9.26
N GLY A 256 -5.36 1.51 7.97
CA GLY A 256 -6.62 0.91 7.53
C GLY A 256 -6.86 -0.50 8.09
N HIS A 257 -5.81 -1.21 8.51
CA HIS A 257 -5.90 -2.56 9.09
C HIS A 257 -6.16 -2.58 10.60
N LEU A 258 -6.21 -1.41 11.26
CA LEU A 258 -6.54 -1.29 12.67
C LEU A 258 -8.01 -0.89 12.83
N LYS A 259 -8.69 -1.41 13.86
CA LYS A 259 -9.96 -0.85 14.32
C LYS A 259 -9.76 0.54 14.90
N ASP A 260 -10.82 1.34 15.01
CA ASP A 260 -10.71 2.71 15.49
C ASP A 260 -10.11 2.78 16.92
N ASP A 261 -10.55 1.89 17.81
CA ASP A 261 -10.04 1.81 19.18
C ASP A 261 -8.59 1.30 19.26
N GLN A 262 -8.23 0.34 18.39
CA GLN A 262 -6.85 -0.13 18.24
C GLN A 262 -5.94 0.97 17.71
N LEU A 263 -6.40 1.78 16.77
CA LEU A 263 -5.65 2.90 16.21
C LEU A 263 -5.40 3.98 17.27
N VAL A 264 -6.40 4.30 18.10
CA VAL A 264 -6.22 5.21 19.24
C VAL A 264 -5.12 4.69 20.17
N ARG A 265 -5.18 3.41 20.58
CA ARG A 265 -4.17 2.80 21.47
C ARG A 265 -2.77 2.77 20.84
N TYR A 266 -2.67 2.45 19.55
CA TYR A 266 -1.40 2.47 18.82
C TYR A 266 -0.79 3.88 18.80
N LEU A 267 -1.58 4.92 18.51
CA LEU A 267 -1.10 6.29 18.52
C LEU A 267 -0.68 6.76 19.92
N GLN A 268 -1.37 6.33 20.97
CA GLN A 268 -0.96 6.59 22.36
C GLN A 268 0.37 5.91 22.70
N ARG A 269 0.61 4.68 22.25
CA ARG A 269 1.91 4.01 22.40
C ARG A 269 3.03 4.75 21.67
N CYS A 270 2.79 5.23 20.45
CA CYS A 270 3.74 6.09 19.73
C CYS A 270 4.09 7.34 20.54
N THR A 271 3.09 8.02 21.11
CA THR A 271 3.30 9.20 21.98
C THR A 271 4.20 8.88 23.18
N ALA A 272 3.94 7.77 23.88
CA ALA A 272 4.72 7.35 25.04
C ALA A 272 6.21 7.07 24.72
N ARG A 273 6.54 6.86 23.44
CA ARG A 273 7.89 6.57 22.94
C ARG A 273 8.51 7.73 22.17
N MET A 274 7.91 8.92 22.17
CA MET A 274 8.52 10.12 21.59
C MET A 274 9.77 10.55 22.36
N ARG A 275 10.79 11.03 21.64
CA ARG A 275 12.03 11.52 22.25
C ARG A 275 11.85 12.83 23.00
N ASP A 276 11.15 13.77 22.39
CA ASP A 276 11.04 15.16 22.85
C ASP A 276 9.85 15.88 22.19
N GLU A 277 9.65 17.16 22.51
CA GLU A 277 8.58 18.01 21.96
C GLU A 277 8.68 18.25 20.45
N LYS A 278 9.84 17.98 19.86
CA LYS A 278 10.09 18.15 18.41
C LYS A 278 9.69 16.91 17.63
N SER A 279 9.50 15.78 18.32
CA SER A 279 9.11 14.50 17.75
C SER A 279 7.76 14.58 17.05
N LEU A 280 7.53 13.66 16.11
CA LEU A 280 6.36 13.66 15.23
C LEU A 280 5.79 12.26 15.05
N ILE A 281 4.45 12.16 15.01
CA ILE A 281 3.78 11.06 14.32
C ILE A 281 3.30 11.58 12.97
N VAL A 282 3.66 10.90 11.90
CA VAL A 282 3.13 11.17 10.55
C VAL A 282 2.21 10.04 10.14
N VAL A 283 1.00 10.41 9.75
CA VAL A 283 0.00 9.52 9.15
C VAL A 283 -0.17 9.91 7.69
N LYS A 284 0.04 8.97 6.77
CA LYS A 284 -0.13 9.14 5.32
C LYS A 284 -1.06 8.07 4.78
N GLU A 285 -2.32 8.44 4.54
CA GLU A 285 -3.38 7.47 4.26
C GLU A 285 -4.29 7.85 3.10
N ASN A 286 -4.99 6.84 2.56
CA ASN A 286 -6.10 7.04 1.64
C ASN A 286 -7.28 7.68 2.37
N MET A 287 -8.01 8.54 1.65
CA MET A 287 -9.15 9.27 2.18
C MET A 287 -10.42 8.89 1.42
N SER A 288 -11.44 8.42 2.15
CA SER A 288 -12.75 8.20 1.57
C SER A 288 -13.40 9.53 1.20
N THR A 289 -13.94 9.60 -0.02
CA THR A 289 -14.70 10.73 -0.54
C THR A 289 -16.19 10.44 -0.69
N SER A 290 -16.65 9.25 -0.24
CA SER A 290 -18.03 8.80 -0.45
C SER A 290 -19.00 9.20 0.68
N GLY A 291 -18.61 10.11 1.57
CA GLY A 291 -19.40 10.52 2.74
C GLY A 291 -19.53 9.47 3.85
N ARG A 292 -18.76 8.37 3.77
CA ARG A 292 -18.68 7.32 4.80
C ARG A 292 -17.34 6.60 4.75
N ASP A 293 -16.99 5.91 5.83
CA ASP A 293 -15.85 5.00 5.82
C ASP A 293 -16.19 3.76 4.97
N LEU A 294 -15.20 3.21 4.28
CA LEU A 294 -15.35 2.11 3.33
C LEU A 294 -14.54 0.91 3.80
N TYR A 295 -15.21 -0.20 4.09
CA TYR A 295 -14.55 -1.48 4.35
C TYR A 295 -14.27 -2.19 3.02
N ASP A 296 -13.03 -2.69 2.89
CA ASP A 296 -12.59 -3.54 1.81
C ASP A 296 -12.44 -4.99 2.33
N GLU A 297 -13.23 -5.90 1.77
CA GLU A 297 -13.22 -7.32 2.14
C GLU A 297 -12.01 -8.09 1.58
N VAL A 298 -11.30 -7.54 0.58
CA VAL A 298 -10.19 -8.21 -0.11
C VAL A 298 -8.97 -8.30 0.81
N ASP A 299 -8.59 -7.18 1.42
CA ASP A 299 -7.44 -7.10 2.33
C ASP A 299 -7.85 -6.85 3.79
N SER A 300 -9.15 -6.84 4.07
CA SER A 300 -9.72 -6.59 5.39
C SER A 300 -9.23 -5.26 5.98
N SER A 301 -9.42 -4.18 5.25
CA SER A 301 -9.04 -2.82 5.67
C SER A 301 -10.22 -1.84 5.61
N VAL A 302 -10.06 -0.68 6.24
CA VAL A 302 -11.00 0.44 6.13
C VAL A 302 -10.31 1.69 5.60
N THR A 303 -10.86 2.25 4.53
CA THR A 303 -10.56 3.61 4.06
C THR A 303 -11.48 4.61 4.78
N ARG A 304 -10.89 5.47 5.63
CA ARG A 304 -11.62 6.40 6.50
C ARG A 304 -11.80 7.79 5.88
N GLN A 305 -12.77 8.54 6.39
CA GLN A 305 -12.94 9.96 6.11
C GLN A 305 -12.00 10.86 6.93
N ASP A 306 -11.84 12.12 6.51
CA ASP A 306 -10.95 13.10 7.19
C ASP A 306 -11.45 13.36 8.61
N GLU A 307 -12.76 13.51 8.75
CA GLU A 307 -13.45 13.72 10.00
C GLU A 307 -13.30 12.52 10.96
N LYS A 308 -13.13 11.31 10.42
CA LYS A 308 -12.87 10.13 11.25
C LYS A 308 -11.43 10.15 11.77
N PHE A 309 -10.44 10.38 10.91
CA PHE A 309 -9.04 10.51 11.35
C PHE A 309 -8.86 11.62 12.39
N ARG A 310 -9.45 12.80 12.17
CA ARG A 310 -9.39 13.93 13.13
C ARG A 310 -9.91 13.55 14.51
N ARG A 311 -11.07 12.88 14.58
CA ARG A 311 -11.66 12.40 15.84
C ARG A 311 -10.77 11.37 16.53
N ILE A 312 -10.18 10.44 15.77
CA ILE A 312 -9.24 9.45 16.31
C ILE A 312 -8.00 10.13 16.88
N PHE A 313 -7.45 11.14 16.21
CA PHE A 313 -6.30 11.88 16.70
C PHE A 313 -6.62 12.61 18.01
N GLU A 314 -7.77 13.29 18.06
CA GLU A 314 -8.24 13.97 19.28
C GLU A 314 -8.43 12.98 20.44
N GLN A 315 -9.06 11.82 20.19
CA GLN A 315 -9.21 10.74 21.19
C GLN A 315 -7.86 10.18 21.66
N ALA A 316 -6.84 10.17 20.79
CA ALA A 316 -5.49 9.76 21.13
C ALA A 316 -4.68 10.86 21.87
N GLY A 317 -5.28 12.02 22.16
CA GLY A 317 -4.59 13.15 22.79
C GLY A 317 -3.62 13.85 21.84
N LEU A 318 -3.85 13.79 20.54
CA LEU A 318 -3.00 14.36 19.50
C LEU A 318 -3.68 15.52 18.77
N ARG A 319 -2.90 16.57 18.51
CA ARG A 319 -3.27 17.68 17.62
C ARG A 319 -2.52 17.61 16.30
N ILE A 320 -3.19 18.09 15.25
CA ILE A 320 -2.59 18.23 13.92
C ILE A 320 -1.74 19.49 13.89
N VAL A 321 -0.43 19.35 13.68
CA VAL A 321 0.47 20.50 13.48
C VAL A 321 0.60 20.89 12.00
N ARG A 322 0.36 19.94 11.09
CA ARG A 322 0.30 20.18 9.66
C ARG A 322 -0.51 19.10 8.96
N THR A 323 -1.26 19.46 7.92
CA THR A 323 -1.86 18.48 7.00
C THR A 323 -1.74 18.94 5.56
N GLU A 324 -1.56 18.01 4.63
CA GLU A 324 -1.44 18.30 3.20
C GLU A 324 -1.99 17.13 2.36
N LEU A 325 -2.72 17.46 1.29
CA LEU A 325 -3.10 16.47 0.27
C LEU A 325 -1.90 16.20 -0.65
N GLN A 326 -1.62 14.93 -0.92
CA GLN A 326 -0.62 14.52 -1.88
C GLN A 326 -1.01 15.02 -3.28
N LYS A 327 -0.10 15.76 -3.90
CA LYS A 327 -0.28 16.30 -5.25
C LYS A 327 0.17 15.28 -6.29
N ALA A 328 -0.31 15.48 -7.52
CA ALA A 328 0.08 14.73 -8.72
C ALA A 328 -0.21 13.21 -8.68
N MET A 329 -1.12 12.76 -7.82
CA MET A 329 -1.65 11.40 -7.89
C MET A 329 -2.62 11.27 -9.08
N PRO A 330 -2.67 10.10 -9.74
CA PRO A 330 -3.72 9.78 -10.72
C PRO A 330 -5.13 10.01 -10.13
N LYS A 331 -6.06 10.48 -10.95
CA LYS A 331 -7.40 10.91 -10.51
C LYS A 331 -8.31 9.72 -10.16
N GLU A 332 -7.94 8.53 -10.60
CA GLU A 332 -8.67 7.27 -10.42
C GLU A 332 -8.46 6.69 -9.01
N LEU A 333 -7.47 7.21 -8.27
CA LEU A 333 -7.11 6.76 -6.93
C LEU A 333 -7.80 7.60 -5.86
N PHE A 334 -7.94 7.03 -4.67
CA PHE A 334 -8.33 7.83 -3.51
C PHE A 334 -7.33 8.99 -3.29
N PRO A 335 -7.82 10.17 -2.90
CA PRO A 335 -6.93 11.22 -2.44
C PRO A 335 -6.12 10.72 -1.25
N VAL A 336 -4.82 11.01 -1.24
CA VAL A 336 -3.92 10.64 -0.15
C VAL A 336 -3.63 11.88 0.68
N ARG A 337 -3.76 11.79 1.99
CA ARG A 337 -3.52 12.91 2.91
C ARG A 337 -2.41 12.56 3.89
N MET A 338 -1.53 13.53 4.13
CA MET A 338 -0.53 13.50 5.19
C MET A 338 -1.00 14.34 6.37
N TYR A 339 -0.81 13.83 7.57
CA TYR A 339 -1.01 14.52 8.84
C TYR A 339 0.28 14.41 9.65
N ALA A 340 0.77 15.54 10.15
CA ALA A 340 1.80 15.58 11.17
C ALA A 340 1.11 15.88 12.50
N LEU A 341 1.36 15.03 13.49
CA LEU A 341 0.69 15.00 14.77
C LEU A 341 1.71 15.21 15.90
N ARG A 342 1.26 15.88 16.95
CA ARG A 342 1.96 16.00 18.24
C ARG A 342 0.96 15.86 19.38
N PRO A 343 1.41 15.52 20.59
CA PRO A 343 0.57 15.63 21.79
C PRO A 343 0.01 17.04 21.95
N HIS A 344 -1.16 17.12 22.58
CA HIS A 344 -1.81 18.39 22.92
C HIS A 344 -0.91 19.31 23.74
#